data_AF-A0A482RDX3-F1
#
_entry.id   AF-A0A482RDX3-F1
#
_cell.length_a   1.000
_cell.length_b   1.000
_cell.length_c   1.000
_cell.angle_alpha   90.00
_cell.angle_beta   90.00
_cell.angle_gamma   90.00
#
_symmetry.space_group_name_H-M   'P 1'
#
loop_
_entity.id
_entity.type
_entity.pdbx_description
1 polymer ?
#
loop_
_entity_poly.entity_id
_entity_poly.type
_entity_poly.pdbx_seq_one_letter_code
_entity_poly.pdbx_strand_id
1 'polypeptide(L)'
;MRTAGCAQVVANVTPNGWGDAITTVPMHRIANASDCGRLPVDAQPSATSARLFIKPHEVTLPLGDVLASLAAYDATKRAVCSSAGSACGDSAGAAADAEAEAGEVEMYPPPLAGGPAPYVSFQNDNLRSQAPQLLKDIGNVPFAPWKLAEAEAVNLWVGDERNTSSCHKDHYENLYAVIQGEKVFSLFPPHDILWLYEQPCVSARYVYDDPAGDGAYRLPGARASWSVRVECDAGTGEPVRQPWIAAPADRADVRRFPLQRHASPVVAHVRAGEVLYLPSLWYHQVAQRGLTIAVNAWHDMSYCGARWAHFQQMCMLATLTTRQLTFSAVEEDEGSDAEAGDVCAARTGLQRVRVWVRRDGKERAQQE
;
A
#
# COMPACT_ATOMS: atom_id res chain seq x y z
N MET A 1 -10.32 13.27 -21.52
CA MET A 1 -8.88 13.33 -21.18
C MET A 1 -8.12 14.55 -21.74
N ARG A 2 -8.26 14.99 -23.01
CA ARG A 2 -7.44 16.11 -23.55
C ARG A 2 -7.50 17.44 -22.76
N THR A 3 -8.63 17.76 -22.12
CA THR A 3 -8.77 18.97 -21.28
C THR A 3 -8.32 18.78 -19.83
N ALA A 4 -8.16 17.53 -19.37
CA ALA A 4 -7.80 17.23 -17.99
C ALA A 4 -6.28 17.12 -17.78
N GLY A 5 -5.48 17.03 -18.84
CA GLY A 5 -4.03 16.92 -18.75
C GLY A 5 -3.36 18.11 -18.05
N CYS A 6 -3.96 19.30 -18.11
CA CYS A 6 -3.43 20.50 -17.46
C CYS A 6 -3.79 20.63 -15.97
N ALA A 7 -4.66 19.78 -15.44
CA ALA A 7 -5.02 19.84 -14.02
C ALA A 7 -3.80 19.55 -13.15
N GLN A 8 -3.58 20.40 -12.16
CA GLN A 8 -2.52 20.26 -11.19
C GLN A 8 -2.96 19.26 -10.13
N VAL A 9 -2.30 18.11 -10.08
CA VAL A 9 -2.59 17.04 -9.12
C VAL A 9 -1.41 16.83 -8.20
N VAL A 10 -1.69 16.50 -6.94
CA VAL A 10 -0.67 16.05 -6.00
C VAL A 10 -0.39 14.57 -6.28
N ALA A 11 0.81 14.27 -6.73
CA ALA A 11 1.33 12.93 -6.90
C ALA A 11 2.27 12.57 -5.76
N ASN A 12 2.12 11.34 -5.29
CA ASN A 12 3.02 10.70 -4.35
C ASN A 12 4.11 9.98 -5.16
N VAL A 13 5.35 10.42 -5.02
CA VAL A 13 6.50 9.85 -5.73
C VAL A 13 7.39 9.11 -4.75
N THR A 14 7.78 7.90 -5.14
CA THR A 14 8.64 7.04 -4.34
C THR A 14 9.76 6.46 -5.20
N PRO A 15 10.93 6.15 -4.62
CA PRO A 15 12.04 5.55 -5.36
C PRO A 15 11.73 4.13 -5.86
N ASN A 16 10.87 3.40 -5.14
CA ASN A 16 10.63 1.96 -5.32
C ASN A 16 9.14 1.61 -5.47
N GLY A 17 8.23 2.58 -5.48
CA GLY A 17 6.79 2.33 -5.54
C GLY A 17 6.11 2.08 -4.19
N TRP A 18 6.87 2.08 -3.09
CA TRP A 18 6.39 1.81 -1.75
C TRP A 18 6.41 3.09 -0.92
N GLY A 19 5.24 3.67 -0.70
CA GLY A 19 5.02 4.81 0.19
C GLY A 19 3.92 4.48 1.19
N ASP A 20 3.89 5.22 2.30
CA ASP A 20 3.04 4.91 3.46
C ASP A 20 3.22 3.45 3.88
N ALA A 21 4.48 3.05 4.06
CA ALA A 21 4.87 1.67 4.35
C ALA A 21 6.04 1.62 5.34
N ILE A 22 6.10 0.55 6.13
CA ILE A 22 7.29 0.31 6.96
C ILE A 22 8.45 -0.10 6.05
N THR A 23 9.55 0.65 6.14
CA THR A 23 10.75 0.46 5.35
C THR A 23 11.99 0.40 6.24
N THR A 24 12.87 -0.55 5.97
CA THR A 24 14.20 -0.63 6.59
C THR A 24 15.14 0.30 5.84
N VAL A 25 15.72 1.27 6.55
CA VAL A 25 16.56 2.33 5.99
C VAL A 25 17.95 2.30 6.58
N PRO A 26 19.01 2.25 5.76
CA PRO A 26 20.37 2.42 6.25
C PRO A 26 20.54 3.77 6.98
N MET A 27 21.19 3.78 8.14
CA MET A 27 21.32 4.98 8.98
C MET A 27 21.92 6.18 8.22
N HIS A 28 22.86 5.95 7.30
CA HIS A 28 23.49 7.01 6.50
C HIS A 28 22.54 7.67 5.47
N ARG A 29 21.36 7.10 5.21
CA ARG A 29 20.32 7.67 4.33
C ARG A 29 19.29 8.51 5.08
N ILE A 30 19.32 8.47 6.41
CA ILE A 30 18.40 9.21 7.26
C ILE A 30 19.00 10.60 7.47
N ALA A 31 18.56 11.56 6.67
CA ALA A 31 18.83 12.98 6.90
C ALA A 31 18.24 13.35 8.26
N ASN A 32 18.89 14.24 9.02
CA ASN A 32 18.45 14.77 10.34
C ASN A 32 18.33 13.79 11.52
N ALA A 33 18.86 12.57 11.43
CA ALA A 33 18.83 11.61 12.54
C ALA A 33 19.40 12.16 13.87
N SER A 34 20.38 13.07 13.81
CA SER A 34 20.97 13.74 14.99
C SER A 34 20.06 14.81 15.60
N ASP A 35 19.15 15.36 14.80
CA ASP A 35 18.33 16.53 15.15
C ASP A 35 16.98 16.13 15.74
N CYS A 36 16.63 14.83 15.64
CA CYS A 36 15.34 14.28 16.02
C CYS A 36 15.48 13.09 16.96
N GLY A 37 15.64 13.36 18.26
CA GLY A 37 15.62 12.35 19.33
C GLY A 37 16.48 11.10 19.07
N ARG A 38 16.19 9.99 19.77
CA ARG A 38 16.78 8.68 19.45
C ARG A 38 15.86 7.94 18.48
N LEU A 39 16.39 7.53 17.33
CA LEU A 39 15.69 6.65 16.41
C LEU A 39 15.46 5.25 17.02
N PRO A 40 14.40 4.54 16.61
CA PRO A 40 14.20 3.15 16.95
C PRO A 40 15.23 2.34 16.17
N VAL A 41 16.39 2.14 16.82
CA VAL A 41 17.37 1.16 16.39
C VAL A 41 16.92 -0.16 16.99
N ASP A 42 16.61 -1.17 16.16
CA ASP A 42 16.22 -2.50 16.64
C ASP A 42 17.35 -3.03 17.54
N ALA A 43 17.14 -2.98 18.86
CA ALA A 43 17.89 -3.53 20.02
C ALA A 43 19.44 -3.46 20.08
N GLN A 44 20.17 -2.99 19.06
CA GLN A 44 21.63 -3.00 19.04
C GLN A 44 22.24 -1.60 18.85
N PRO A 45 23.13 -1.14 19.76
CA PRO A 45 23.86 0.14 19.63
C PRO A 45 24.71 0.27 18.36
N SER A 46 24.95 -0.84 17.65
CA SER A 46 25.73 -0.95 16.40
C SER A 46 24.88 -1.02 15.13
N ALA A 47 23.54 -0.90 15.21
CA ALA A 47 22.73 -1.21 14.03
C ALA A 47 22.96 -0.21 12.89
N THR A 48 23.11 -0.76 11.70
CA THR A 48 23.41 -0.04 10.47
C THR A 48 22.15 0.47 9.75
N SER A 49 20.97 0.14 10.28
CA SER A 49 19.67 0.49 9.70
C SER A 49 18.57 0.70 10.76
N ALA A 50 17.48 1.34 10.38
CA ALA A 50 16.28 1.55 11.20
C ALA A 50 15.00 1.23 10.42
N ARG A 51 13.97 0.71 11.09
CA ARG A 51 12.63 0.50 10.49
C ARG A 51 11.72 1.69 10.77
N LEU A 52 11.31 2.37 9.70
CA LEU A 52 10.51 3.60 9.76
C LEU A 52 9.24 3.46 8.93
N PHE A 53 8.16 4.12 9.34
CA PHE A 53 7.01 4.35 8.47
C PHE A 53 7.33 5.51 7.53
N ILE A 54 7.46 5.26 6.23
CA ILE A 54 7.91 6.27 5.28
C ILE A 54 6.79 6.71 4.35
N LYS A 55 6.42 7.98 4.45
CA LYS A 55 5.50 8.67 3.56
C LYS A 55 6.18 8.98 2.22
N PRO A 56 5.42 9.01 1.12
CA PRO A 56 5.95 9.37 -0.19
C PRO A 56 6.44 10.83 -0.23
N HIS A 57 7.25 11.15 -1.24
CA HIS A 57 7.52 12.55 -1.56
C HIS A 57 6.32 13.12 -2.32
N GLU A 58 5.67 14.13 -1.74
CA GLU A 58 4.50 14.77 -2.34
C GLU A 58 4.92 15.88 -3.28
N VAL A 59 4.26 15.93 -4.44
CA VAL A 59 4.52 16.97 -5.41
C VAL A 59 3.32 17.28 -6.29
N THR A 60 3.14 18.57 -6.59
CA THR A 60 2.12 19.04 -7.52
C THR A 60 2.69 19.12 -8.94
N LEU A 61 2.03 18.45 -9.88
CA LEU A 61 2.37 18.53 -11.31
C LEU A 61 1.13 18.32 -12.20
N PRO A 62 1.19 18.67 -13.50
CA PRO A 62 0.12 18.36 -14.44
C PRO A 62 -0.20 16.85 -14.48
N LEU A 63 -1.49 16.49 -14.44
CA LEU A 63 -1.93 15.10 -14.58
C LEU A 63 -1.43 14.46 -15.89
N GLY A 64 -1.31 15.26 -16.95
CA GLY A 64 -0.75 14.83 -18.23
C GLY A 64 0.69 14.35 -18.12
N ASP A 65 1.50 14.97 -17.27
CA ASP A 65 2.91 14.63 -17.08
C ASP A 65 3.06 13.32 -16.29
N VAL A 66 2.19 13.11 -15.29
CA VAL A 66 2.09 11.81 -14.58
C VAL A 66 1.73 10.70 -15.59
N LEU A 67 0.68 10.91 -16.39
CA LEU A 67 0.24 9.93 -17.39
C LEU A 67 1.34 9.63 -18.44
N ALA A 68 2.06 10.66 -18.89
CA ALA A 68 3.15 10.50 -19.83
C ALA A 68 4.30 9.68 -19.23
N SER A 69 4.63 9.90 -17.96
CA SER A 69 5.65 9.13 -17.25
C SER A 69 5.28 7.65 -17.12
N LEU A 70 4.04 7.36 -16.69
CA LEU A 70 3.54 5.98 -16.57
C LEU A 70 3.51 5.27 -17.94
N ALA A 71 3.09 5.98 -18.99
CA ALA A 71 3.08 5.44 -20.35
C ALA A 71 4.50 5.15 -20.89
N ALA A 72 5.47 6.02 -20.58
CA ALA A 72 6.87 5.81 -20.98
C ALA A 72 7.48 4.58 -20.29
N TYR A 73 7.17 4.36 -19.01
CA TYR A 73 7.59 3.17 -18.28
C TYR A 73 6.99 1.89 -18.92
N ASP A 74 5.69 1.87 -19.18
CA ASP A 74 5.01 0.73 -19.79
C ASP A 74 5.56 0.41 -21.20
N ALA A 75 5.87 1.44 -22.00
CA ALA A 75 6.52 1.26 -23.30
C ALA A 75 7.93 0.65 -23.18
N THR A 76 8.72 1.12 -22.22
CA THR A 76 10.07 0.60 -21.94
C THR A 76 10.00 -0.87 -21.52
N LYS A 77 9.09 -1.21 -20.60
CA LYS A 77 8.84 -2.58 -20.15
C LYS A 77 8.49 -3.50 -21.32
N ARG A 78 7.57 -3.09 -22.21
CA ARG A 78 7.20 -3.87 -23.40
C ARG A 78 8.38 -4.10 -24.35
N ALA A 79 9.21 -3.07 -24.57
CA ALA A 79 10.39 -3.19 -25.41
C ALA A 79 11.39 -4.21 -24.85
N VAL A 80 11.65 -4.20 -23.54
CA VAL A 80 12.53 -5.17 -22.87
C VAL A 80 11.97 -6.59 -22.94
N CYS A 81 10.66 -6.77 -22.71
CA CYS A 81 10.03 -8.09 -22.86
C CYS A 81 10.13 -8.63 -24.30
N SER A 82 10.00 -7.75 -25.30
CA SER A 82 10.09 -8.13 -26.71
C SER A 82 11.50 -8.49 -27.17
N SER A 83 12.54 -7.87 -26.61
CA SER A 83 13.95 -8.16 -26.93
C SER A 83 14.50 -9.37 -26.19
N ALA A 84 13.89 -9.74 -25.05
CA ALA A 84 14.28 -10.90 -24.25
C ALA A 84 13.83 -12.26 -24.81
N GLY A 85 13.14 -12.32 -25.96
CA GLY A 85 12.80 -13.57 -26.65
C GLY A 85 11.93 -14.55 -25.86
N SER A 86 11.28 -14.10 -24.78
CA SER A 86 10.33 -14.93 -24.05
C SER A 86 8.98 -14.83 -24.73
N ALA A 87 8.52 -15.95 -25.29
CA ALA A 87 7.15 -16.12 -25.71
C ALA A 87 6.22 -15.74 -24.56
N CYS A 88 5.56 -14.59 -24.65
CA CYS A 88 4.28 -14.36 -24.00
C CYS A 88 3.23 -15.25 -24.68
N GLY A 89 3.37 -16.55 -24.44
CA GLY A 89 2.32 -17.52 -24.68
C GLY A 89 1.27 -17.35 -23.60
N ASP A 90 0.03 -17.14 -24.03
CA ASP A 90 -1.14 -17.49 -23.24
C ASP A 90 -0.90 -18.87 -22.61
N SER A 91 -0.70 -18.90 -21.29
CA SER A 91 -0.66 -20.15 -20.55
C SER A 91 -1.29 -19.95 -19.19
N ALA A 92 -2.53 -20.42 -19.12
CA ALA A 92 -3.11 -20.92 -17.90
C ALA A 92 -2.17 -21.97 -17.28
N GLY A 93 -1.91 -21.82 -15.97
CA GLY A 93 -1.52 -22.91 -15.08
C GLY A 93 -0.09 -23.47 -15.24
N ALA A 94 0.82 -23.01 -14.38
CA ALA A 94 1.73 -23.89 -13.62
C ALA A 94 2.45 -23.04 -12.57
N ALA A 95 2.17 -23.33 -11.30
CA ALA A 95 3.04 -22.90 -10.20
C ALA A 95 4.31 -23.73 -10.27
N ALA A 96 5.47 -23.08 -10.25
CA ALA A 96 6.76 -23.72 -10.06
C ALA A 96 7.37 -23.15 -8.78
N ASP A 97 7.46 -24.04 -7.80
CA ASP A 97 8.11 -23.84 -6.52
C ASP A 97 9.59 -23.51 -6.73
N ALA A 98 10.01 -22.36 -6.23
CA ALA A 98 11.40 -22.06 -5.96
C ALA A 98 11.47 -21.52 -4.54
N GLU A 99 11.85 -22.40 -3.61
CA GLU A 99 12.23 -22.02 -2.25
C GLU A 99 13.47 -21.11 -2.33
N ALA A 100 13.24 -19.81 -2.22
CA ALA A 100 14.29 -18.85 -1.94
C ALA A 100 14.50 -18.83 -0.42
N GLU A 101 15.73 -19.11 0.01
CA GLU A 101 16.16 -18.94 1.39
C GLU A 101 15.75 -17.55 1.90
N ALA A 102 15.28 -17.51 3.15
CA ALA A 102 14.85 -16.31 3.85
C ALA A 102 16.03 -15.38 4.16
N GLY A 103 16.58 -14.75 3.12
CA GLY A 103 17.43 -13.58 3.23
C GLY A 103 16.56 -12.35 3.52
N GLU A 104 17.04 -11.48 4.39
CA GLU A 104 16.44 -10.17 4.65
C GLU A 104 16.11 -9.49 3.32
N VAL A 105 14.86 -9.08 3.18
CA VAL A 105 14.43 -8.38 1.97
C VAL A 105 15.15 -7.04 1.97
N GLU A 106 16.08 -6.88 1.04
CA GLU A 106 16.78 -5.63 0.80
C GLU A 106 15.73 -4.58 0.34
N MET A 107 15.24 -3.78 1.29
CA MET A 107 14.12 -2.83 1.14
C MET A 107 14.44 -1.62 0.25
N TYR A 108 15.70 -1.49 -0.16
CA TYR A 108 16.13 -0.66 -1.28
C TYR A 108 16.54 -1.60 -2.41
N PRO A 109 15.60 -2.14 -3.21
CA PRO A 109 16.03 -2.67 -4.49
C PRO A 109 16.81 -1.54 -5.18
N PRO A 110 18.05 -1.78 -5.67
CA PRO A 110 18.71 -0.81 -6.54
C PRO A 110 17.67 -0.43 -7.59
N PRO A 111 17.46 0.87 -7.92
CA PRO A 111 16.32 1.33 -8.71
C PRO A 111 16.11 0.38 -9.88
N LEU A 112 15.15 -0.55 -9.74
CA LEU A 112 14.94 -1.60 -10.72
C LEU A 112 14.58 -0.87 -12.01
N ALA A 113 15.12 -1.34 -13.14
CA ALA A 113 15.03 -0.74 -14.46
C ALA A 113 13.65 -0.10 -14.73
N GLY A 114 13.49 1.19 -14.41
CA GLY A 114 12.16 1.79 -14.33
C GLY A 114 12.06 3.16 -13.68
N GLY A 115 12.97 3.49 -12.74
CA GLY A 115 13.01 4.80 -12.09
C GLY A 115 11.84 5.08 -11.12
N PRO A 116 11.74 6.31 -10.60
CA PRO A 116 10.74 6.70 -9.61
C PRO A 116 9.31 6.41 -10.06
N ALA A 117 8.48 6.02 -9.10
CA ALA A 117 7.10 5.59 -9.34
C ALA A 117 6.12 6.67 -8.86
N PRO A 118 5.59 7.53 -9.76
CA PRO A 118 4.57 8.50 -9.41
C PRO A 118 3.21 7.82 -9.21
N TYR A 119 2.45 8.29 -8.22
CA TYR A 119 1.13 7.78 -7.90
C TYR A 119 0.18 8.89 -7.47
N VAL A 120 -0.84 9.20 -8.26
CA VAL A 120 -1.92 10.09 -7.81
C VAL A 120 -2.72 9.33 -6.76
N SER A 121 -2.56 9.71 -5.49
CA SER A 121 -3.09 8.96 -4.33
C SER A 121 -3.31 9.83 -3.09
N PHE A 122 -3.55 11.14 -3.30
CA PHE A 122 -3.64 12.14 -2.22
C PHE A 122 -4.84 11.95 -1.28
N GLN A 123 -5.90 11.23 -1.69
CA GLN A 123 -7.05 10.79 -0.87
C GLN A 123 -7.92 11.89 -0.21
N ASN A 124 -7.49 13.15 -0.20
CA ASN A 124 -8.19 14.29 0.38
C ASN A 124 -9.13 14.95 -0.62
N ASP A 125 -10.11 14.19 -1.09
CA ASP A 125 -11.10 14.65 -2.06
C ASP A 125 -10.46 15.18 -3.36
N ASN A 126 -9.38 14.54 -3.78
CA ASN A 126 -8.49 15.07 -4.81
C ASN A 126 -9.16 15.14 -6.19
N LEU A 127 -10.18 14.31 -6.47
CA LEU A 127 -10.89 14.38 -7.74
C LEU A 127 -11.74 15.65 -7.84
N ARG A 128 -12.52 15.97 -6.80
CA ARG A 128 -13.35 17.19 -6.79
C ARG A 128 -12.49 18.45 -6.71
N SER A 129 -11.41 18.43 -5.94
CA SER A 129 -10.55 19.60 -5.72
C SER A 129 -9.51 19.84 -6.82
N GLN A 130 -8.86 18.80 -7.34
CA GLN A 130 -7.72 18.93 -8.27
C GLN A 130 -8.09 18.64 -9.73
N ALA A 131 -9.11 17.81 -9.99
CA ALA A 131 -9.52 17.45 -11.35
C ALA A 131 -11.04 17.48 -11.58
N PRO A 132 -11.76 18.55 -11.18
CA PRO A 132 -13.23 18.62 -11.24
C PRO A 132 -13.81 18.42 -12.65
N GLN A 133 -13.04 18.75 -13.69
CA GLN A 133 -13.42 18.54 -15.09
C GLN A 133 -13.67 17.08 -15.46
N LEU A 134 -13.19 16.12 -14.66
CA LEU A 134 -13.42 14.68 -14.83
C LEU A 134 -14.72 14.20 -14.17
N LEU A 135 -15.33 14.97 -13.26
CA LEU A 135 -16.54 14.56 -12.54
C LEU A 135 -17.72 14.27 -13.47
N LYS A 136 -17.81 15.00 -14.59
CA LYS A 136 -18.85 14.77 -15.61
C LYS A 136 -18.77 13.40 -16.27
N ASP A 137 -17.60 12.76 -16.22
CA ASP A 137 -17.35 11.45 -16.82
C ASP A 137 -17.59 10.31 -15.79
N ILE A 138 -17.95 10.67 -14.55
CA ILE A 138 -18.13 9.73 -13.43
C ILE A 138 -19.62 9.70 -13.07
N GLY A 139 -20.24 8.54 -13.26
CA GLY A 139 -21.63 8.31 -12.89
C GLY A 139 -21.79 8.01 -11.41
N ASN A 140 -23.02 8.13 -10.90
CA ASN A 140 -23.39 7.60 -9.59
C ASN A 140 -23.43 6.07 -9.64
N VAL A 141 -22.96 5.40 -8.59
CA VAL A 141 -23.13 3.95 -8.43
C VAL A 141 -24.54 3.71 -7.87
N PRO A 142 -25.49 3.13 -8.63
CA PRO A 142 -26.88 2.98 -8.18
C PRO A 142 -27.09 1.85 -7.15
N PHE A 143 -26.02 1.41 -6.51
CA PHE A 143 -26.00 0.20 -5.67
C PHE A 143 -25.71 0.58 -4.22
N ALA A 144 -26.77 0.84 -3.47
CA ALA A 144 -26.80 0.49 -2.06
C ALA A 144 -28.27 0.26 -1.65
N PRO A 145 -28.68 -0.96 -1.25
CA PRO A 145 -29.99 -1.18 -0.65
C PRO A 145 -30.14 -0.47 0.71
N TRP A 146 -29.04 0.10 1.23
CA TRP A 146 -28.91 0.77 2.52
C TRP A 146 -28.38 2.17 2.24
N LYS A 147 -29.00 3.18 2.84
CA LYS A 147 -28.66 4.58 2.59
C LYS A 147 -27.30 4.90 3.22
N LEU A 148 -26.23 4.89 2.43
CA LEU A 148 -24.94 5.46 2.82
C LEU A 148 -25.11 6.96 3.08
N ALA A 149 -24.23 7.53 3.91
CA ALA A 149 -24.10 8.98 4.02
C ALA A 149 -23.69 9.60 2.68
N GLU A 150 -23.70 10.91 2.54
CA GLU A 150 -23.05 11.52 1.37
C GLU A 150 -21.55 11.24 1.39
N ALA A 151 -20.94 11.20 0.21
CA ALA A 151 -19.50 10.96 0.11
C ALA A 151 -18.74 12.18 0.67
N GLU A 152 -17.97 11.96 1.73
CA GLU A 152 -17.10 12.97 2.32
C GLU A 152 -15.92 13.27 1.39
N ALA A 153 -15.38 12.25 0.73
CA ALA A 153 -14.33 12.39 -0.28
C ALA A 153 -14.62 11.53 -1.52
N VAL A 154 -14.27 12.06 -2.69
CA VAL A 154 -14.20 11.32 -3.95
C VAL A 154 -12.77 11.44 -4.46
N ASN A 155 -12.07 10.32 -4.57
CA ASN A 155 -10.65 10.32 -4.88
C ASN A 155 -10.33 9.67 -6.21
N LEU A 156 -9.40 10.30 -6.93
CA LEU A 156 -8.78 9.82 -8.15
C LEU A 156 -7.47 9.10 -7.81
N TRP A 157 -7.33 7.91 -8.40
CA TRP A 157 -6.15 7.07 -8.30
C TRP A 157 -5.55 6.83 -9.69
N VAL A 158 -4.27 7.15 -9.89
CA VAL A 158 -3.56 6.94 -11.15
C VAL A 158 -2.12 6.49 -10.86
N GLY A 159 -1.76 5.26 -11.24
CA GLY A 159 -0.41 4.72 -11.07
C GLY A 159 -0.18 3.47 -11.92
N ASP A 160 0.91 2.75 -11.65
CA ASP A 160 1.21 1.46 -12.30
C ASP A 160 1.60 0.36 -11.32
N GLU A 161 1.98 -0.82 -11.83
CA GLU A 161 2.31 -2.00 -11.02
C GLU A 161 3.47 -1.81 -10.03
N ARG A 162 4.25 -0.72 -10.14
CA ARG A 162 5.28 -0.42 -9.13
C ARG A 162 4.63 0.04 -7.84
N ASN A 163 3.48 0.71 -7.89
CA ASN A 163 2.84 1.28 -6.71
C ASN A 163 2.07 0.23 -5.91
N THR A 164 2.38 0.12 -4.64
CA THR A 164 1.62 -0.68 -3.67
C THR A 164 1.25 0.18 -2.46
N SER A 165 -0.03 0.18 -2.10
CA SER A 165 -0.50 0.75 -0.83
C SER A 165 -0.39 -0.35 0.22
N SER A 166 0.42 -0.11 1.27
CA SER A 166 0.65 -1.10 2.32
C SER A 166 -0.61 -1.38 3.15
N CYS A 167 -0.58 -2.44 3.98
CA CYS A 167 -1.75 -2.87 4.73
C CYS A 167 -2.18 -1.81 5.78
N HIS A 168 -3.42 -1.34 5.67
CA HIS A 168 -4.02 -0.38 6.59
C HIS A 168 -5.55 -0.55 6.63
N LYS A 169 -6.24 0.23 7.47
CA LYS A 169 -7.71 0.29 7.50
C LYS A 169 -8.19 1.74 7.46
N ASP A 170 -9.41 1.93 6.98
CA ASP A 170 -10.09 3.23 6.97
C ASP A 170 -11.35 3.21 7.84
N HIS A 171 -11.78 4.39 8.28
CA HIS A 171 -13.07 4.59 8.96
C HIS A 171 -14.19 4.96 7.97
N TYR A 172 -14.08 4.48 6.73
CA TYR A 172 -15.01 4.82 5.64
C TYR A 172 -15.64 3.57 5.05
N GLU A 173 -16.93 3.66 4.73
CA GLU A 173 -17.56 2.76 3.76
C GLU A 173 -17.08 3.16 2.37
N ASN A 174 -16.27 2.32 1.75
CA ASN A 174 -15.50 2.67 0.56
C ASN A 174 -16.06 1.98 -0.69
N LEU A 175 -16.55 2.76 -1.65
CA LEU A 175 -16.94 2.27 -2.98
C LEU A 175 -15.81 2.51 -3.96
N TYR A 176 -15.07 1.46 -4.31
CA TYR A 176 -13.84 1.52 -5.11
C TYR A 176 -14.08 1.03 -6.54
N ALA A 177 -14.15 1.94 -7.50
CA ALA A 177 -14.42 1.66 -8.91
C ALA A 177 -13.14 1.69 -9.74
N VAL A 178 -12.85 0.62 -10.47
CA VAL A 178 -11.71 0.56 -11.40
C VAL A 178 -12.17 0.96 -12.80
N ILE A 179 -11.55 1.99 -13.35
CA ILE A 179 -11.88 2.54 -14.69
C ILE A 179 -11.00 1.90 -15.76
N GLN A 180 -9.71 1.73 -15.46
CA GLN A 180 -8.73 1.13 -16.35
C GLN A 180 -7.75 0.30 -15.53
N GLY A 181 -7.28 -0.82 -16.09
CA GLY A 181 -6.34 -1.71 -15.43
C GLY A 181 -7.00 -2.69 -14.46
N GLU A 182 -6.26 -3.09 -13.45
CA GLU A 182 -6.70 -4.05 -12.43
C GLU A 182 -6.09 -3.66 -11.08
N LYS A 183 -6.92 -3.62 -10.04
CA LYS A 183 -6.51 -3.52 -8.64
C LYS A 183 -6.59 -4.90 -7.99
N VAL A 184 -5.60 -5.23 -7.17
CA VAL A 184 -5.54 -6.50 -6.42
C VAL A 184 -5.50 -6.16 -4.94
N PHE A 185 -6.58 -6.47 -4.24
CA PHE A 185 -6.73 -6.23 -2.81
C PHE A 185 -6.43 -7.51 -2.04
N SER A 186 -5.56 -7.44 -1.03
CA SER A 186 -5.46 -8.45 0.02
C SER A 186 -6.21 -7.92 1.23
N LEU A 187 -7.33 -8.54 1.57
CA LEU A 187 -8.31 -8.07 2.55
C LEU A 187 -8.24 -8.92 3.82
N PHE A 188 -8.28 -8.27 4.98
CA PHE A 188 -8.38 -8.93 6.27
C PHE A 188 -9.56 -8.31 7.05
N PRO A 189 -10.38 -9.14 7.70
CA PRO A 189 -11.50 -8.65 8.48
C PRO A 189 -11.00 -7.84 9.70
N PRO A 190 -11.82 -6.94 10.28
CA PRO A 190 -11.38 -6.07 11.38
C PRO A 190 -10.85 -6.81 12.63
N HIS A 191 -11.26 -8.06 12.85
CA HIS A 191 -10.80 -8.86 13.99
C HIS A 191 -9.38 -9.42 13.81
N ASP A 192 -8.83 -9.41 12.59
CA ASP A 192 -7.44 -9.83 12.33
C ASP A 192 -6.42 -8.85 12.91
N ILE A 193 -6.84 -7.70 13.45
CA ILE A 193 -5.93 -6.79 14.18
C ILE A 193 -5.12 -7.50 15.28
N LEU A 194 -5.68 -8.56 15.89
CA LEU A 194 -4.97 -9.41 16.84
C LEU A 194 -3.70 -10.05 16.25
N TRP A 195 -3.67 -10.27 14.94
CA TRP A 195 -2.66 -11.06 14.21
C TRP A 195 -1.77 -10.20 13.29
N LEU A 196 -2.13 -8.92 13.08
CA LEU A 196 -1.48 -8.04 12.10
C LEU A 196 -0.35 -7.18 12.67
N TYR A 197 -0.09 -7.21 13.98
CA TYR A 197 1.02 -6.47 14.60
C TYR A 197 0.99 -4.96 14.31
N GLU A 198 -0.15 -4.33 14.57
CA GLU A 198 -0.22 -2.87 14.58
C GLU A 198 0.63 -2.32 15.73
N GLN A 199 1.56 -1.42 15.41
CA GLN A 199 2.44 -0.82 16.41
C GLN A 199 2.84 0.61 16.06
N PRO A 200 3.23 1.44 17.04
CA PRO A 200 3.72 2.80 16.77
C PRO A 200 5.07 2.79 16.04
N CYS A 201 5.10 3.30 14.82
CA CYS A 201 6.29 3.39 13.98
C CYS A 201 6.74 4.84 13.84
N VAL A 202 8.05 5.10 13.86
CA VAL A 202 8.54 6.47 13.63
C VAL A 202 8.23 6.88 12.19
N SER A 203 7.58 8.02 12.06
CA SER A 203 7.18 8.62 10.80
C SER A 203 8.35 9.33 10.15
N ALA A 204 8.53 9.09 8.87
CA ALA A 204 9.52 9.74 8.04
C ALA A 204 8.93 9.96 6.65
N ARG A 205 9.66 10.69 5.81
CA ARG A 205 9.25 11.01 4.45
C ARG A 205 10.40 10.88 3.49
N TYR A 206 10.13 10.36 2.30
CA TYR A 206 11.10 10.42 1.21
C TYR A 206 11.36 11.87 0.80
N VAL A 207 12.64 12.21 0.67
CA VAL A 207 13.10 13.49 0.16
C VAL A 207 13.88 13.22 -1.11
N TYR A 208 13.44 13.89 -2.18
CA TYR A 208 14.19 13.94 -3.42
C TYR A 208 15.21 15.07 -3.33
N ASP A 209 16.49 14.75 -3.51
CA ASP A 209 17.55 15.75 -3.56
C ASP A 209 17.58 16.34 -4.99
N ASP A 210 16.88 17.46 -5.21
CA ASP A 210 16.81 18.10 -6.53
C ASP A 210 18.20 18.60 -6.99
N PRO A 211 18.80 18.00 -8.05
CA PRO A 211 20.11 18.40 -8.52
C PRO A 211 20.10 19.77 -9.23
N ALA A 212 18.95 20.22 -9.73
CA ALA A 212 18.85 21.45 -10.52
C ALA A 212 18.78 22.69 -9.62
N GLY A 213 18.16 22.58 -8.45
CA GLY A 213 18.02 23.68 -7.48
C GLY A 213 17.26 24.89 -8.02
N ASP A 214 16.56 24.74 -9.15
CA ASP A 214 15.83 25.81 -9.83
C ASP A 214 14.39 25.98 -9.28
N GLY A 215 13.98 25.10 -8.35
CA GLY A 215 12.67 25.10 -7.73
C GLY A 215 11.54 24.65 -8.66
N ALA A 216 11.84 24.33 -9.92
CA ALA A 216 10.88 23.82 -10.89
C ALA A 216 10.83 22.30 -10.78
N TYR A 217 9.88 21.80 -9.98
CA TYR A 217 9.79 20.37 -9.79
C TYR A 217 9.49 19.62 -11.09
N ARG A 218 10.25 18.55 -11.31
CA ARG A 218 10.07 17.58 -12.38
C ARG A 218 10.09 16.20 -11.77
N LEU A 219 9.39 15.25 -12.37
CA LEU A 219 9.46 13.85 -11.94
C LEU A 219 10.94 13.42 -11.92
N PRO A 220 11.42 12.83 -10.81
CA PRO A 220 12.83 12.53 -10.69
C PRO A 220 13.27 11.50 -11.73
N GLY A 221 14.50 11.65 -12.24
CA GLY A 221 15.06 10.71 -13.20
C GLY A 221 15.40 9.35 -12.56
N ALA A 222 15.68 8.33 -13.37
CA ALA A 222 16.04 6.99 -12.90
C ALA A 222 17.29 6.94 -11.99
N ARG A 223 18.15 7.97 -12.04
CA ARG A 223 19.36 8.12 -11.22
C ARG A 223 19.22 9.16 -10.09
N ALA A 224 17.98 9.52 -9.75
CA ALA A 224 17.70 10.44 -8.66
C ALA A 224 18.31 9.96 -7.33
N SER A 225 18.92 10.87 -6.57
CA SER A 225 19.30 10.63 -5.18
C SER A 225 18.09 10.82 -4.28
N TRP A 226 17.94 9.91 -3.32
CA TRP A 226 16.89 9.93 -2.33
C TRP A 226 17.48 9.84 -0.93
N SER A 227 16.93 10.66 -0.04
CA SER A 227 17.15 10.61 1.39
C SER A 227 15.82 10.41 2.11
N VAL A 228 15.89 10.04 3.39
CA VAL A 228 14.72 9.89 4.25
C VAL A 228 14.84 10.93 5.35
N ARG A 229 13.80 11.74 5.57
CA ARG A 229 13.75 12.73 6.64
C ARG A 229 12.76 12.29 7.70
N VAL A 230 13.19 12.26 8.95
CA VAL A 230 12.31 11.93 10.08
C VAL A 230 11.39 13.11 10.36
N GLU A 231 10.11 12.82 10.59
CA GLU A 231 9.12 13.81 11.00
C GLU A 231 9.15 13.95 12.51
N CYS A 232 9.27 15.19 13.00
CA CYS A 232 9.52 15.47 14.41
C CYS A 232 8.48 16.48 14.88
N ASP A 233 7.99 16.30 16.10
CA ASP A 233 7.00 17.17 16.70
C ASP A 233 7.62 18.55 16.96
N ALA A 234 6.95 19.61 16.51
CA ALA A 234 7.51 20.97 16.55
C ALA A 234 7.67 21.51 17.99
N GLY A 235 6.93 20.99 18.97
CA GLY A 235 7.00 21.44 20.35
C GLY A 235 8.05 20.70 21.18
N THR A 236 8.23 19.40 20.93
CA THR A 236 9.08 18.52 21.73
C THR A 236 10.39 18.14 21.05
N GLY A 237 10.46 18.22 19.71
CA GLY A 237 11.61 17.74 18.92
C GLY A 237 11.70 16.21 18.81
N GLU A 238 10.74 15.48 19.39
CA GLU A 238 10.72 14.03 19.37
C GLU A 238 10.14 13.50 18.04
N PRO A 239 10.59 12.32 17.55
CA PRO A 239 10.03 11.72 16.35
C PRO A 239 8.54 11.42 16.48
N VAL A 240 7.75 11.84 15.48
CA VAL A 240 6.33 11.52 15.37
C VAL A 240 6.16 10.02 15.18
N ARG A 241 5.18 9.43 15.88
CA ARG A 241 4.88 8.00 15.79
C ARG A 241 3.48 7.77 15.24
N GLN A 242 3.39 6.96 14.19
CA GLN A 242 2.15 6.56 13.53
C GLN A 242 1.92 5.06 13.80
N PRO A 243 0.77 4.66 14.38
CA PRO A 243 0.38 3.26 14.41
C PRO A 243 0.27 2.72 12.99
N TRP A 244 0.97 1.62 12.69
CA TRP A 244 0.94 0.97 11.39
C TRP A 244 1.11 -0.54 11.49
N ILE A 245 0.62 -1.27 10.48
CA ILE A 245 0.79 -2.72 10.36
C ILE A 245 2.24 -3.03 10.02
N ALA A 246 2.95 -3.66 10.96
CA ALA A 246 4.37 -3.91 10.78
C ALA A 246 4.72 -5.22 10.11
N ALA A 247 3.74 -6.13 10.05
CA ALA A 247 3.89 -7.42 9.45
C ALA A 247 3.51 -7.37 7.96
N PRO A 248 4.27 -8.02 7.07
CA PRO A 248 3.97 -8.04 5.64
C PRO A 248 2.64 -8.75 5.38
N ALA A 249 1.76 -8.13 4.59
CA ALA A 249 0.42 -8.68 4.34
C ALA A 249 0.34 -9.55 3.07
N ASP A 250 1.27 -9.40 2.13
CA ASP A 250 1.39 -10.21 0.92
C ASP A 250 2.08 -11.55 1.14
N ARG A 251 2.91 -11.65 2.17
CA ARG A 251 3.61 -12.86 2.59
C ARG A 251 3.64 -12.92 4.11
N ALA A 252 3.16 -14.01 4.70
CA ALA A 252 3.27 -14.18 6.14
C ALA A 252 4.74 -14.45 6.51
N ASP A 253 5.32 -13.61 7.36
CA ASP A 253 6.63 -13.85 7.97
C ASP A 253 6.38 -14.36 9.40
N VAL A 254 6.02 -15.64 9.49
CA VAL A 254 5.67 -16.27 10.77
C VAL A 254 6.87 -16.46 11.69
N ARG A 255 8.11 -16.25 11.22
CA ARG A 255 9.30 -16.24 12.07
C ARG A 255 9.34 -14.96 12.90
N ARG A 256 9.18 -13.81 12.24
CA ARG A 256 9.17 -12.50 12.91
C ARG A 256 7.81 -12.14 13.51
N PHE A 257 6.73 -12.62 12.92
CA PHE A 257 5.34 -12.29 13.24
C PHE A 257 4.52 -13.58 13.40
N PRO A 258 4.79 -14.42 14.41
CA PRO A 258 4.23 -15.76 14.56
C PRO A 258 2.69 -15.83 14.60
N LEU A 259 2.01 -14.77 15.03
CA LEU A 259 0.54 -14.71 15.04
C LEU A 259 -0.08 -14.59 13.64
N GLN A 260 0.68 -14.13 12.63
CA GLN A 260 0.17 -14.02 11.25
C GLN A 260 -0.33 -15.34 10.67
N ARG A 261 0.14 -16.48 11.20
CA ARG A 261 -0.36 -17.81 10.82
C ARG A 261 -1.87 -17.99 11.03
N HIS A 262 -2.47 -17.16 11.88
CA HIS A 262 -3.90 -17.17 12.20
C HIS A 262 -4.71 -16.17 11.35
N ALA A 263 -4.03 -15.26 10.63
CA ALA A 263 -4.70 -14.32 9.74
C ALA A 263 -5.26 -15.07 8.52
N SER A 264 -6.43 -14.66 8.04
CA SER A 264 -7.14 -15.34 6.95
C SER A 264 -7.45 -14.35 5.81
N PRO A 265 -6.45 -14.03 4.95
CA PRO A 265 -6.64 -13.04 3.90
C PRO A 265 -7.61 -13.51 2.81
N VAL A 266 -8.43 -12.58 2.33
CA VAL A 266 -9.24 -12.74 1.12
C VAL A 266 -8.63 -11.89 0.01
N VAL A 267 -8.32 -12.47 -1.14
CA VAL A 267 -7.77 -11.74 -2.29
C VAL A 267 -8.87 -11.41 -3.29
N ALA A 268 -9.08 -10.12 -3.55
CA ALA A 268 -10.05 -9.63 -4.52
C ALA A 268 -9.35 -8.95 -5.70
N HIS A 269 -9.70 -9.39 -6.91
CA HIS A 269 -9.25 -8.79 -8.17
C HIS A 269 -10.38 -7.93 -8.73
N VAL A 270 -10.14 -6.63 -8.85
CA VAL A 270 -11.13 -5.64 -9.33
C VAL A 270 -10.62 -5.08 -10.65
N ARG A 271 -11.32 -5.40 -11.74
CA ARG A 271 -10.96 -5.04 -13.11
C ARG A 271 -11.72 -3.81 -13.60
N ALA A 272 -11.29 -3.28 -14.73
CA ALA A 272 -11.98 -2.19 -15.42
C ALA A 272 -13.49 -2.46 -15.58
N GLY A 273 -14.29 -1.51 -15.11
CA GLY A 273 -15.76 -1.57 -15.09
C GLY A 273 -16.35 -2.23 -13.84
N GLU A 274 -15.53 -2.71 -12.92
CA GLU A 274 -15.97 -3.34 -11.67
C GLU A 274 -15.88 -2.36 -10.48
N VAL A 275 -16.76 -2.56 -9.50
CA VAL A 275 -16.79 -1.80 -8.24
C VAL A 275 -16.67 -2.77 -7.07
N LEU A 276 -15.74 -2.49 -6.17
CA LEU A 276 -15.61 -3.17 -4.89
C LEU A 276 -16.24 -2.30 -3.81
N TYR A 277 -17.21 -2.85 -3.08
CA TYR A 277 -17.55 -2.30 -1.77
C TYR A 277 -16.57 -2.86 -0.74
N LEU A 278 -15.73 -1.98 -0.20
CA LEU A 278 -14.79 -2.25 0.86
C LEU A 278 -15.38 -1.69 2.17
N PRO A 279 -15.86 -2.55 3.08
CA PRO A 279 -16.53 -2.09 4.28
C PRO A 279 -15.57 -1.38 5.23
N SER A 280 -16.10 -0.47 6.04
CA SER A 280 -15.32 0.22 7.08
C SER A 280 -14.56 -0.74 7.99
N LEU A 281 -13.36 -0.31 8.42
CA LEU A 281 -12.44 -1.02 9.31
C LEU A 281 -11.78 -2.28 8.73
N TRP A 282 -12.09 -2.68 7.49
CA TRP A 282 -11.38 -3.78 6.85
C TRP A 282 -9.94 -3.39 6.54
N TYR A 283 -9.03 -4.24 6.98
CA TYR A 283 -7.62 -4.08 6.65
C TYR A 283 -7.40 -4.50 5.20
N HIS A 284 -6.62 -3.72 4.47
CA HIS A 284 -6.39 -3.96 3.06
C HIS A 284 -5.01 -3.50 2.62
N GLN A 285 -4.33 -4.35 1.85
CA GLN A 285 -3.17 -4.00 1.04
C GLN A 285 -3.60 -3.99 -0.43
N VAL A 286 -3.14 -2.99 -1.20
CA VAL A 286 -3.60 -2.80 -2.58
C VAL A 286 -2.42 -2.73 -3.53
N ALA A 287 -2.33 -3.72 -4.42
CA ALA A 287 -1.46 -3.71 -5.58
C ALA A 287 -2.26 -3.39 -6.86
N GLN A 288 -1.58 -3.18 -7.98
CA GLN A 288 -2.22 -2.94 -9.27
C GLN A 288 -1.40 -3.51 -10.43
N ARG A 289 -2.00 -3.59 -11.62
CA ARG A 289 -1.35 -4.17 -12.81
C ARG A 289 -1.45 -3.26 -14.02
N GLY A 290 -0.29 -2.91 -14.58
CA GLY A 290 -0.23 -1.95 -15.68
C GLY A 290 -0.67 -0.56 -15.24
N LEU A 291 -0.75 0.36 -16.21
CA LEU A 291 -1.39 1.65 -16.00
C LEU A 291 -2.83 1.45 -15.50
N THR A 292 -3.08 1.84 -14.26
CA THR A 292 -4.34 1.65 -13.55
C THR A 292 -4.93 3.01 -13.19
N ILE A 293 -6.22 3.19 -13.50
CA ILE A 293 -7.00 4.37 -13.13
C ILE A 293 -8.22 3.88 -12.36
N ALA A 294 -8.41 4.43 -11.17
CA ALA A 294 -9.56 4.13 -10.34
C ALA A 294 -10.11 5.40 -9.68
N VAL A 295 -11.37 5.33 -9.28
CA VAL A 295 -12.03 6.35 -8.47
C VAL A 295 -12.68 5.66 -7.30
N ASN A 296 -12.59 6.23 -6.11
CA ASN A 296 -13.34 5.75 -4.97
C ASN A 296 -14.13 6.87 -4.29
N ALA A 297 -15.22 6.48 -3.64
CA ALA A 297 -16.02 7.36 -2.79
C ALA A 297 -15.95 6.86 -1.35
N TRP A 298 -15.59 7.76 -0.44
CA TRP A 298 -15.54 7.52 0.99
C TRP A 298 -16.79 8.12 1.64
N HIS A 299 -17.57 7.25 2.26
CA HIS A 299 -18.73 7.62 3.06
C HIS A 299 -18.38 7.35 4.52
N ASP A 300 -18.55 8.35 5.38
CA ASP A 300 -18.19 8.18 6.80
C ASP A 300 -18.95 7.01 7.42
N MET A 301 -18.25 6.23 8.25
CA MET A 301 -18.85 5.08 8.89
C MET A 301 -19.79 5.49 10.03
N SER A 302 -20.68 4.58 10.44
CA SER A 302 -21.42 4.80 11.68
C SER A 302 -20.57 4.41 12.89
N TYR A 303 -20.14 5.41 13.67
CA TYR A 303 -19.45 5.22 14.97
C TYR A 303 -20.40 4.81 16.10
N CYS A 304 -21.71 4.86 15.86
CA CYS A 304 -22.72 4.48 16.85
C CYS A 304 -22.93 2.96 16.86
N GLY A 305 -23.00 2.40 18.06
CA GLY A 305 -23.41 1.01 18.27
C GLY A 305 -22.27 0.01 18.43
N ALA A 306 -22.66 -1.27 18.47
CA ALA A 306 -21.79 -2.35 18.93
C ALA A 306 -20.55 -2.57 18.04
N ARG A 307 -20.63 -2.34 16.72
CA ARG A 307 -19.51 -2.59 15.80
C ARG A 307 -18.26 -1.80 16.14
N TRP A 308 -18.41 -0.48 16.37
CA TRP A 308 -17.29 0.40 16.72
C TRP A 308 -16.75 0.07 18.12
N ALA A 309 -17.63 -0.10 19.10
CA ALA A 309 -17.24 -0.45 20.47
C ALA A 309 -16.47 -1.77 20.53
N HIS A 310 -16.95 -2.81 19.83
CA HIS A 310 -16.26 -4.09 19.73
C HIS A 310 -14.93 -3.96 19.03
N PHE A 311 -14.84 -3.20 17.93
CA PHE A 311 -13.58 -2.98 17.25
C PHE A 311 -12.54 -2.34 18.18
N GLN A 312 -12.92 -1.31 18.95
CA GLN A 312 -12.02 -0.68 19.92
C GLN A 312 -11.59 -1.62 21.04
N GLN A 313 -12.50 -2.49 21.50
CA GLN A 313 -12.14 -3.56 22.44
C GLN A 313 -11.08 -4.50 21.85
N MET A 314 -11.21 -4.87 20.57
CA MET A 314 -10.21 -5.69 19.87
C MET A 314 -8.86 -4.99 19.76
N CYS A 315 -8.82 -3.68 19.46
CA CYS A 315 -7.57 -2.91 19.43
C CYS A 315 -6.83 -2.91 20.76
N MET A 316 -7.57 -2.75 21.87
CA MET A 316 -6.99 -2.81 23.21
C MET A 316 -6.41 -4.20 23.51
N LEU A 317 -7.15 -5.27 23.17
CA LEU A 317 -6.68 -6.65 23.35
C LEU A 317 -5.45 -6.95 22.50
N ALA A 318 -5.45 -6.53 21.22
CA ALA A 318 -4.33 -6.70 20.30
C ALA A 318 -3.04 -6.10 20.89
N THR A 319 -3.14 -4.86 21.40
CA THR A 319 -2.01 -4.15 22.02
C THR A 319 -1.44 -4.90 23.23
N LEU A 320 -2.29 -5.55 24.04
CA LEU A 320 -1.84 -6.34 25.18
C LEU A 320 -1.15 -7.64 24.74
N THR A 321 -1.71 -8.32 23.74
CA THR A 321 -1.16 -9.60 23.24
C THR A 321 0.17 -9.43 22.52
N THR A 322 0.32 -8.41 21.67
CA THR A 322 1.56 -8.16 20.94
C THR A 322 2.69 -7.73 21.87
N ARG A 323 2.39 -6.90 22.89
CA ARG A 323 3.36 -6.51 23.92
C ARG A 323 3.89 -7.69 24.73
N GLN A 324 3.02 -8.64 25.10
CA GLN A 324 3.45 -9.84 25.84
C GLN A 324 4.41 -10.70 25.01
N LEU A 325 4.13 -10.89 23.72
CA LEU A 325 5.00 -11.69 22.85
C LEU A 325 6.34 -11.01 22.57
N THR A 326 6.38 -9.68 22.45
CA THR A 326 7.65 -8.95 22.33
C THR A 326 8.50 -9.02 23.60
N PHE A 327 7.90 -9.18 24.78
CA PHE A 327 8.64 -9.29 26.04
C PHE A 327 9.25 -10.68 26.19
N SER A 328 8.51 -11.75 25.88
CA SER A 328 9.03 -13.13 25.97
C SER A 328 10.15 -13.42 24.97
N ALA A 329 10.11 -12.84 23.77
CA ALA A 329 11.19 -13.01 22.78
C ALA A 329 12.52 -12.34 23.19
N VAL A 330 12.48 -11.35 24.10
CA VAL A 330 13.68 -10.69 24.63
C VAL A 330 14.29 -11.49 25.79
N GLU A 331 13.49 -12.29 26.50
CA GLU A 331 14.00 -13.15 27.58
C GLU A 331 14.59 -14.47 27.06
N GLU A 332 14.22 -14.95 25.87
CA GLU A 332 14.74 -16.20 25.29
C GLU A 332 16.08 -16.03 24.54
N ASP A 333 16.53 -14.81 24.26
CA ASP A 333 17.82 -14.54 23.58
C ASP A 333 19.03 -14.53 24.54
N GLU A 334 18.79 -14.74 25.85
CA GLU A 334 19.83 -15.04 26.85
C GLU A 334 19.86 -16.54 27.19
N GLY A 335 20.11 -17.37 26.16
CA GLY A 335 20.65 -18.71 26.33
C GLY A 335 19.64 -19.86 26.34
N SER A 336 19.54 -20.57 25.23
CA SER A 336 19.78 -22.02 25.19
C SER A 336 19.68 -22.55 23.76
N ASP A 337 20.69 -23.33 23.36
CA ASP A 337 20.59 -24.26 22.25
C ASP A 337 19.47 -25.27 22.56
N ALA A 338 18.32 -25.15 21.89
CA ALA A 338 17.27 -26.16 21.91
C ALA A 338 16.92 -26.55 20.47
N GLU A 339 17.16 -27.82 20.16
CA GLU A 339 16.96 -28.43 18.85
C GLU A 339 15.55 -28.19 18.30
N ALA A 340 15.49 -27.73 17.05
CA ALA A 340 14.25 -27.53 16.31
C ALA A 340 13.60 -28.89 15.99
N GLY A 341 12.55 -29.22 16.74
CA GLY A 341 11.63 -30.30 16.41
C GLY A 341 10.85 -29.99 15.13
N ASP A 342 10.82 -30.97 14.25
CA ASP A 342 10.13 -31.01 12.97
C ASP A 342 8.62 -30.69 13.11
N VAL A 343 8.17 -29.52 12.63
CA VAL A 343 6.74 -29.15 12.59
C VAL A 343 6.32 -28.83 11.16
N CYS A 344 5.90 -29.90 10.49
CA CYS A 344 4.83 -30.05 9.50
C CYS A 344 4.34 -28.78 8.76
N ALA A 345 4.52 -28.80 7.44
CA ALA A 345 4.01 -27.84 6.46
C ALA A 345 2.50 -27.57 6.59
N ALA A 346 2.14 -26.40 7.10
CA ALA A 346 0.78 -25.87 6.99
C ALA A 346 0.59 -25.19 5.63
N ARG A 347 -0.06 -25.89 4.69
CA ARG A 347 -0.55 -25.32 3.42
C ARG A 347 -1.60 -24.25 3.72
N THR A 348 -1.27 -22.97 3.56
CA THR A 348 -2.23 -21.87 3.56
C THR A 348 -2.95 -21.82 2.21
N GLY A 349 -4.09 -22.52 2.11
CA GLY A 349 -4.97 -22.43 0.95
C GLY A 349 -5.62 -21.06 0.87
N LEU A 350 -5.09 -20.16 0.04
CA LEU A 350 -5.75 -18.92 -0.37
C LEU A 350 -7.14 -19.24 -0.93
N GLN A 351 -8.20 -18.90 -0.19
CA GLN A 351 -9.56 -19.03 -0.70
C GLN A 351 -9.81 -17.95 -1.75
N ARG A 352 -9.86 -18.36 -3.02
CA ARG A 352 -10.32 -17.51 -4.13
C ARG A 352 -11.84 -17.42 -4.08
N VAL A 353 -12.37 -16.31 -3.57
CA VAL A 353 -13.81 -16.01 -3.63
C VAL A 353 -14.08 -15.21 -4.90
N ARG A 354 -14.96 -15.72 -5.78
CA ARG A 354 -15.51 -14.95 -6.90
C ARG A 354 -16.59 -14.01 -6.34
N VAL A 355 -16.28 -12.72 -6.25
CA VAL A 355 -17.28 -11.69 -5.96
C VAL A 355 -18.06 -11.41 -7.25
N TRP A 356 -19.39 -11.45 -7.15
CA TRP A 356 -20.28 -11.22 -8.28
C TRP A 356 -20.31 -9.73 -8.61
N VAL A 357 -19.84 -9.37 -9.81
CA VAL A 357 -19.97 -8.02 -10.36
C VAL A 357 -21.13 -8.01 -11.35
N ARG A 358 -22.11 -7.16 -11.10
CA ARG A 358 -23.21 -6.93 -12.05
C ARG A 358 -22.67 -6.08 -13.20
N ARG A 359 -22.56 -6.70 -14.38
CA ARG A 359 -22.29 -6.00 -15.64
C ARG A 359 -23.62 -5.46 -16.17
N ASP A 360 -23.86 -4.15 -16.03
CA ASP A 360 -25.00 -3.54 -16.72
C ASP A 360 -24.68 -3.44 -18.22
N GLY A 361 -25.11 -4.46 -18.96
CA GLY A 361 -24.98 -4.54 -20.41
C GLY A 361 -26.05 -5.46 -20.98
N LYS A 362 -27.09 -4.86 -21.55
CA LYS A 362 -28.22 -5.47 -22.28
C LYS A 362 -27.95 -6.89 -22.78
N GLU A 363 -28.46 -7.89 -22.08
CA GLU A 363 -28.60 -9.24 -22.63
C GLU A 363 -29.59 -9.15 -23.79
N ARG A 364 -29.07 -9.26 -25.02
CA ARG A 364 -29.87 -9.76 -26.13
C ARG A 364 -30.11 -11.23 -25.82
N ALA A 365 -31.36 -11.57 -25.52
CA ALA A 365 -31.85 -12.93 -25.57
C ALA A 365 -31.44 -13.55 -26.91
N GLN A 366 -30.63 -14.60 -26.86
CA GLN A 366 -30.63 -15.63 -27.88
C GLN A 366 -31.19 -16.88 -27.21
N GLN A 367 -32.47 -17.14 -27.49
CA GLN A 367 -32.98 -18.50 -27.74
C GLN A 367 -32.05 -19.13 -28.80
N GLU A 368 -31.64 -20.40 -28.75
CA GLU A 368 -32.31 -21.63 -28.32
C GLU A 368 -31.37 -22.57 -27.55
#